data_AF-A0ABD7XH93-F1
#
_entry.id   AF-A0ABD7XH93-F1
#
_cell.length_a   1.000
_cell.length_b   1.000
_cell.length_c   1.000
_cell.angle_alpha   90.00
_cell.angle_beta   90.00
_cell.angle_gamma   90.00
#
_symmetry.space_group_name_H-M   'P 1'
#
loop_
_entity.id
_entity.type
_entity.pdbx_description
1 polymer ?
#
loop_
_entity_poly.entity_id
_entity_poly.type
_entity_poly.pdbx_seq_one_letter_code
_entity_poly.pdbx_strand_id
1 'polypeptide(L)'
;MYNHVYLKEDIDALINEFGKLNAEDESLFRFLSKKIIFLKEIKISIVNTTVIFYIDQMISDLMYLMASYHKGEVRYFYLNIRSVIEAFSRLFSEVETSTNRITMTTLLDNIANYITLNDLRDSKEDSLDYPRLKGLYRECCLYVHGNIH
;
A
#
# COMPACT_ATOMS: atom_id res chain seq x y z
N MET A 1 -23.92 0.26 9.30
CA MET A 1 -23.22 -0.34 10.46
C MET A 1 -22.71 -1.70 10.01
N TYR A 2 -21.47 -1.75 9.51
CA TYR A 2 -20.82 -3.00 9.09
C TYR A 2 -20.50 -3.80 10.36
N ASN A 3 -21.01 -5.03 10.44
CA ASN A 3 -20.91 -5.85 11.63
C ASN A 3 -19.46 -6.33 11.81
N HIS A 4 -18.85 -6.10 12.99
CA HIS A 4 -17.46 -6.50 13.29
C HIS A 4 -17.17 -8.00 13.08
N VAL A 5 -18.21 -8.85 13.11
CA VAL A 5 -18.12 -10.29 12.86
C VAL A 5 -17.69 -10.58 11.42
N TYR A 6 -18.26 -9.87 10.42
CA TYR A 6 -17.93 -10.07 9.01
C TYR A 6 -16.49 -9.66 8.68
N LEU A 7 -15.98 -8.61 9.34
CA LEU A 7 -14.61 -8.14 9.13
C LEU A 7 -13.56 -9.18 9.54
N LYS A 8 -13.82 -9.92 10.62
CA LYS A 8 -12.91 -10.98 11.09
C LYS A 8 -12.96 -12.17 10.14
N GLU A 9 -14.15 -12.59 9.74
CA GLU A 9 -14.34 -13.70 8.79
C GLU A 9 -13.68 -13.43 7.45
N ASP A 10 -13.79 -12.20 6.92
CA ASP A 10 -13.14 -11.81 5.67
C ASP A 10 -11.61 -11.82 5.78
N ILE A 11 -11.06 -11.36 6.91
CA ILE A 11 -9.62 -11.41 7.17
C ILE A 11 -9.14 -12.86 7.27
N ASP A 12 -9.84 -13.69 8.03
CA ASP A 12 -9.47 -15.10 8.25
C ASP A 12 -9.61 -15.89 6.93
N ALA A 13 -10.66 -15.64 6.14
CA ALA A 13 -10.85 -16.25 4.82
C ALA A 13 -9.69 -15.91 3.88
N LEU A 14 -9.28 -14.64 3.82
CA LEU A 14 -8.16 -14.22 3.00
C LEU A 14 -6.83 -14.87 3.44
N ILE A 15 -6.56 -14.97 4.74
CA ILE A 15 -5.35 -15.62 5.26
C ILE A 15 -5.35 -17.12 4.92
N ASN A 16 -6.50 -17.78 5.03
CA ASN A 16 -6.64 -19.21 4.77
C ASN A 16 -6.31 -19.61 3.33
N GLU A 17 -6.38 -18.69 2.36
CA GLU A 17 -5.96 -18.93 0.97
C GLU A 17 -4.47 -19.29 0.84
N PHE A 18 -3.65 -18.91 1.82
CA PHE A 18 -2.20 -19.16 1.85
C PHE A 18 -1.81 -20.42 2.63
N GLY A 19 -2.80 -21.19 3.10
CA GLY A 19 -2.56 -22.43 3.83
C GLY A 19 -1.92 -22.22 5.20
N LYS A 20 -0.99 -23.11 5.58
CA LYS A 20 -0.38 -23.10 6.92
C LYS A 20 0.75 -22.07 6.98
N LEU A 21 0.56 -21.03 7.79
CA LEU A 21 1.56 -20.01 8.08
C LEU A 21 2.19 -20.23 9.46
N ASN A 22 3.39 -19.68 9.67
CA ASN A 22 3.94 -19.50 11.01
C ASN A 22 3.31 -18.26 11.68
N ALA A 23 3.57 -18.06 12.97
CA ALA A 23 2.96 -16.97 13.73
C ALA A 23 3.35 -15.56 13.24
N GLU A 24 4.58 -15.40 12.72
CA GLU A 24 5.07 -14.12 12.20
C GLU A 24 4.38 -13.77 10.88
N ASP A 25 4.32 -14.74 9.97
CA ASP A 25 3.65 -14.61 8.68
C ASP A 25 2.14 -14.41 8.85
N GLU A 26 1.50 -15.11 9.78
CA GLU A 26 0.09 -14.91 10.08
C GLU A 26 -0.17 -13.48 10.58
N SER A 27 0.69 -12.95 11.46
CA SER A 27 0.59 -11.58 11.95
C SER A 27 0.74 -10.55 10.83
N LEU A 28 1.73 -10.74 9.95
CA LEU A 28 1.94 -9.90 8.77
C LEU A 28 0.73 -9.95 7.83
N PHE A 29 0.23 -11.14 7.53
CA PHE A 29 -0.87 -11.34 6.59
C PHE A 29 -2.14 -10.74 7.14
N ARG A 30 -2.40 -10.92 8.43
CA ARG A 30 -3.50 -10.26 9.14
C ARG A 30 -3.40 -8.74 9.10
N PHE A 31 -2.20 -8.18 9.23
CA PHE A 31 -1.98 -6.74 9.08
C PHE A 31 -2.32 -6.26 7.66
N LEU A 32 -1.83 -6.95 6.63
CA LEU A 32 -2.09 -6.61 5.22
C LEU A 32 -3.57 -6.78 4.84
N SER A 33 -4.23 -7.86 5.29
CA SER A 33 -5.66 -8.09 5.12
C SER A 33 -6.50 -6.95 5.68
N LYS A 34 -6.15 -6.41 6.86
CA LYS A 34 -6.83 -5.23 7.43
C LYS A 34 -6.70 -4.01 6.52
N LYS A 35 -5.56 -3.81 5.86
CA LYS A 35 -5.37 -2.70 4.90
C LYS A 35 -6.21 -2.90 3.64
N ILE A 36 -6.27 -4.13 3.12
CA ILE A 36 -7.13 -4.47 1.98
C ILE A 36 -8.60 -4.19 2.30
N ILE A 37 -9.09 -4.62 3.46
CA ILE A 37 -10.49 -4.35 3.84
C ILE A 37 -10.72 -2.86 4.05
N PHE A 38 -9.81 -2.14 4.71
CA PHE A 38 -9.92 -0.69 4.85
C PHE A 38 -10.04 0.01 3.48
N LEU A 39 -9.23 -0.38 2.50
CA LEU A 39 -9.32 0.15 1.14
C LEU A 39 -10.65 -0.20 0.46
N LYS A 40 -11.18 -1.41 0.65
CA LYS A 40 -12.52 -1.80 0.15
C LYS A 40 -13.62 -0.91 0.77
N GLU A 41 -13.54 -0.63 2.07
CA GLU A 41 -14.49 0.24 2.76
C GLU A 41 -14.43 1.68 2.25
N ILE A 42 -13.23 2.23 2.04
CA ILE A 42 -13.05 3.54 1.41
C ILE A 42 -13.73 3.58 0.03
N LYS A 43 -13.51 2.55 -0.79
CA LYS A 43 -14.03 2.47 -2.16
C LYS A 43 -15.56 2.55 -2.21
N ILE A 44 -16.28 1.94 -1.27
CA ILE A 44 -17.75 1.92 -1.24
C ILE A 44 -18.35 3.34 -1.21
N SER A 45 -17.65 4.29 -0.60
CA SER A 45 -18.14 5.66 -0.41
C SER A 45 -17.72 6.63 -1.51
N ILE A 46 -17.03 6.16 -2.55
CA ILE A 46 -16.40 7.02 -3.57
C ILE A 46 -17.04 6.78 -4.94
N VAL A 47 -17.34 7.88 -5.63
CA VAL A 47 -17.89 7.85 -7.01
C VAL A 47 -16.82 8.18 -8.05
N ASN A 48 -15.71 8.81 -7.66
CA ASN A 48 -14.62 9.19 -8.55
C ASN A 48 -13.88 7.93 -9.07
N THR A 49 -13.95 7.71 -10.39
CA THR A 49 -13.40 6.52 -11.06
C THR A 49 -11.87 6.46 -11.02
N THR A 50 -11.17 7.60 -11.05
CA THR A 50 -9.71 7.68 -10.90
C THR A 50 -9.29 7.26 -9.50
N VAL A 51 -10.02 7.69 -8.47
CA VAL A 51 -9.75 7.29 -7.09
C VAL A 51 -9.99 5.79 -6.91
N ILE A 52 -11.11 5.28 -7.43
CA ILE A 52 -11.42 3.84 -7.42
C ILE A 52 -10.32 3.04 -8.10
N PHE A 53 -9.80 3.50 -9.24
CA PHE A 53 -8.71 2.84 -9.96
C PHE A 53 -7.46 2.68 -9.09
N TYR A 54 -6.98 3.74 -8.45
CA TYR A 54 -5.78 3.62 -7.59
C TYR A 54 -6.03 2.77 -6.35
N ILE A 55 -7.25 2.80 -5.79
CA ILE A 55 -7.63 1.90 -4.69
C ILE A 55 -7.60 0.44 -5.14
N ASP A 56 -8.17 0.12 -6.30
CA ASP A 56 -8.16 -1.24 -6.86
C ASP A 56 -6.74 -1.71 -7.17
N GLN A 57 -5.89 -0.83 -7.69
CA GLN A 57 -4.47 -1.11 -7.89
C GLN A 57 -3.79 -1.44 -6.57
N MET A 58 -3.95 -0.62 -5.52
CA MET A 58 -3.36 -0.90 -4.20
C MET A 58 -3.87 -2.21 -3.59
N ILE A 59 -5.16 -2.52 -3.72
CA ILE A 59 -5.72 -3.80 -3.24
C ILE A 59 -5.04 -4.96 -3.98
N SER A 60 -4.95 -4.90 -5.31
CA SER A 60 -4.31 -5.91 -6.13
C SER A 60 -2.83 -6.08 -5.74
N ASP A 61 -2.09 -4.99 -5.61
CA ASP A 61 -0.67 -5.02 -5.27
C ASP A 61 -0.44 -5.59 -3.87
N LEU A 62 -1.30 -5.31 -2.89
CA LEU A 62 -1.22 -5.92 -1.56
C LEU A 62 -1.48 -7.44 -1.59
N MET A 63 -2.41 -7.90 -2.43
CA MET A 63 -2.66 -9.34 -2.63
C MET A 63 -1.44 -10.02 -3.26
N TYR A 64 -0.86 -9.42 -4.30
CA TYR A 64 0.35 -9.94 -4.93
C TYR A 64 1.60 -9.81 -4.05
N LEU A 65 1.65 -8.82 -3.16
CA LEU A 65 2.69 -8.69 -2.14
C LEU A 65 2.66 -9.89 -1.19
N MET A 66 1.49 -10.25 -0.67
CA MET A 66 1.31 -11.43 0.18
C MET A 66 1.71 -12.71 -0.56
N ALA A 67 1.26 -12.87 -1.81
CA ALA A 67 1.58 -14.04 -2.62
C ALA A 67 3.08 -14.17 -2.94
N SER A 68 3.74 -13.07 -3.32
CA SER A 68 5.17 -13.07 -3.63
C SER A 68 6.03 -13.28 -2.39
N TYR A 69 5.63 -12.71 -1.24
CA TYR A 69 6.25 -13.01 0.05
C TYR A 69 6.15 -14.50 0.39
N HIS A 70 4.94 -15.08 0.29
CA HIS A 70 4.72 -16.50 0.60
C HIS A 70 5.53 -17.45 -0.28
N LYS A 71 5.75 -17.08 -1.55
CA LYS A 71 6.53 -17.86 -2.52
C LYS A 71 8.04 -17.60 -2.47
N GLY A 72 8.51 -16.67 -1.64
CA GLY A 72 9.93 -16.26 -1.61
C GLY A 72 10.38 -15.49 -2.86
N GLU A 73 9.45 -14.87 -3.58
CA GLU A 73 9.72 -14.15 -4.83
C GLU A 73 10.15 -12.71 -4.56
N VAL A 74 11.40 -12.53 -4.10
CA VAL A 74 11.95 -11.24 -3.63
C VAL A 74 11.73 -10.09 -4.62
N ARG A 75 12.02 -10.30 -5.91
CA ARG A 75 11.83 -9.26 -6.93
C ARG A 75 10.37 -8.80 -7.05
N TYR A 76 9.43 -9.73 -7.00
CA TYR A 76 8.01 -9.42 -7.07
C TYR A 76 7.50 -8.81 -5.76
N PHE A 77 8.06 -9.20 -4.61
CA PHE A 77 7.78 -8.55 -3.34
C PHE A 77 8.07 -7.04 -3.41
N TYR A 78 9.29 -6.67 -3.82
CA TYR A 78 9.68 -5.26 -3.98
C TYR A 78 8.93 -4.55 -5.12
N LEU A 79 8.58 -5.25 -6.20
CA LEU A 79 7.75 -4.71 -7.26
C LEU A 79 6.38 -4.25 -6.74
N ASN A 80 5.74 -5.09 -5.92
CA ASN A 80 4.42 -4.79 -5.37
C ASN A 80 4.47 -3.65 -4.35
N ILE A 81 5.48 -3.60 -3.47
CA ILE A 81 5.68 -2.46 -2.56
C ILE A 81 5.84 -1.16 -3.36
N ARG A 82 6.69 -1.17 -4.39
CA ARG A 82 6.89 -0.03 -5.27
C ARG A 82 5.56 0.43 -5.87
N SER A 83 4.78 -0.50 -6.43
CA SER A 83 3.49 -0.19 -7.06
C SER A 83 2.47 0.40 -6.08
N VAL A 84 2.38 -0.12 -4.85
CA VAL A 84 1.53 0.46 -3.79
C VAL A 84 1.92 1.91 -3.51
N ILE A 85 3.22 2.19 -3.37
CA ILE A 85 3.71 3.56 -3.11
C ILE A 85 3.36 4.48 -4.28
N GLU A 86 3.50 4.01 -5.53
CA GLU A 86 3.18 4.79 -6.73
C GLU A 86 1.68 5.11 -6.83
N ALA A 87 0.82 4.10 -6.63
CA ALA A 87 -0.63 4.26 -6.63
C ALA A 87 -1.10 5.21 -5.53
N PHE A 88 -0.60 5.03 -4.29
CA PHE A 88 -0.89 5.93 -3.18
C PHE A 88 -0.46 7.38 -3.49
N SER A 89 0.76 7.57 -4.00
CA SER A 89 1.29 8.92 -4.21
C SER A 89 0.54 9.66 -5.32
N ARG A 90 0.10 8.94 -6.37
CA ARG A 90 -0.75 9.47 -7.43
C ARG A 90 -2.15 9.81 -6.93
N LEU A 91 -2.74 8.92 -6.13
CA LEU A 91 -4.03 9.15 -5.48
C LEU A 91 -3.97 10.40 -4.60
N PHE A 92 -2.94 10.52 -3.77
CA PHE A 92 -2.74 11.65 -2.87
C PHE A 92 -2.60 12.98 -3.60
N SER A 93 -1.91 13.00 -4.73
CA SER A 93 -1.72 14.20 -5.55
C SER A 93 -2.83 14.41 -6.60
N GLU A 94 -3.92 13.64 -6.53
CA GLU A 94 -5.07 13.71 -7.45
C GLU A 94 -4.67 13.63 -8.94
N VAL A 95 -3.64 12.82 -9.25
CA VAL A 95 -3.13 12.70 -10.63
C VAL A 95 -4.08 11.86 -11.47
N GLU A 96 -4.60 12.43 -12.56
CA GLU A 96 -5.39 11.69 -13.52
C GLU A 96 -4.58 10.54 -14.15
N THR A 97 -5.25 9.42 -14.44
CA THR A 97 -4.62 8.28 -15.13
C THR A 97 -4.12 8.62 -16.54
N SER A 98 -4.64 9.70 -17.12
CA SER A 98 -4.29 10.22 -18.46
C SER A 98 -2.97 11.00 -18.50
N THR A 99 -2.44 11.47 -17.35
CA THR A 99 -1.29 12.38 -17.31
C THR A 99 0.04 11.64 -17.13
N ASN A 100 0.73 11.44 -18.25
CA ASN A 100 1.98 10.67 -18.35
C ASN A 100 3.25 11.34 -17.78
N ARG A 101 3.20 12.55 -17.18
CA ARG A 101 4.41 13.38 -16.97
C ARG A 101 4.80 13.68 -15.53
N ILE A 102 4.01 13.27 -14.54
CA ILE A 102 4.39 13.52 -13.14
C ILE A 102 5.37 12.44 -12.67
N THR A 103 6.54 12.90 -12.20
CA THR A 103 7.59 12.03 -11.66
C THR A 103 7.29 11.63 -10.21
N MET A 104 7.80 10.47 -9.79
CA MET A 104 7.66 10.04 -8.39
C MET A 104 8.37 10.97 -7.41
N THR A 105 9.44 11.65 -7.82
CA THR A 105 10.06 12.70 -6.99
C THR A 105 9.06 13.79 -6.66
N THR A 106 8.36 14.32 -7.67
CA THR A 106 7.34 15.35 -7.48
C THR A 106 6.19 14.87 -6.59
N LEU A 107 5.70 13.65 -6.79
CA LEU A 107 4.62 13.08 -6.00
C LEU A 107 5.00 12.91 -4.52
N LEU A 108 6.20 12.40 -4.27
CA LEU A 108 6.70 12.24 -2.91
C LEU A 108 6.95 13.61 -2.26
N ASP A 109 7.47 14.60 -2.98
CA ASP A 109 7.69 15.94 -2.42
C ASP A 109 6.35 16.64 -2.09
N ASN A 110 5.28 16.41 -2.86
CA ASN A 110 3.93 16.88 -2.52
C ASN A 110 3.45 16.33 -1.16
N ILE A 111 3.66 15.03 -0.91
CA ILE A 111 3.33 14.40 0.37
C ILE A 111 4.13 15.05 1.52
N ALA A 112 5.43 15.23 1.34
CA ALA A 112 6.31 15.85 2.35
C ALA A 112 5.86 17.27 2.71
N ASN A 113 5.54 18.06 1.68
CA ASN A 113 5.06 19.42 1.84
C ASN A 113 3.72 19.44 2.58
N TYR A 114 2.79 18.55 2.24
CA TYR A 114 1.51 18.47 2.94
C TYR A 114 1.65 18.10 4.41
N ILE A 115 2.51 17.12 4.74
CA ILE A 115 2.83 16.75 6.13
C ILE A 115 3.37 17.95 6.90
N THR A 116 4.33 18.66 6.31
CA THR A 116 5.00 19.82 6.94
C THR A 116 4.05 20.99 7.13
N LEU A 117 3.26 21.34 6.11
CA LEU A 117 2.35 22.48 6.13
C LEU A 117 1.20 22.29 7.13
N ASN A 118 0.78 21.05 7.38
CA ASN A 118 -0.32 20.73 8.27
C ASN A 118 0.12 20.20 9.64
N ASP A 119 1.44 20.20 9.93
CA ASP A 119 2.03 19.62 11.15
C ASP A 119 1.47 18.22 11.49
N LEU A 120 1.38 17.35 10.48
CA LEU A 120 0.79 16.02 10.67
C LEU A 120 1.69 15.15 11.55
N ARG A 121 1.07 14.56 12.58
CA ARG A 121 1.71 13.70 13.57
C ARG A 121 1.04 12.33 13.62
N ASP A 122 1.78 11.33 14.10
CA ASP A 122 1.21 10.01 14.37
C ASP A 122 0.38 10.01 15.67
N SER A 123 -0.18 8.86 16.04
CA SER A 123 -1.00 8.74 17.25
C SER A 123 -0.23 8.90 18.57
N LYS A 124 1.10 9.07 18.51
CA LYS A 124 1.98 9.34 19.65
C LYS A 124 2.50 10.78 19.64
N GLU A 125 2.00 11.63 18.74
CA GLU A 125 2.45 13.02 18.52
C GLU A 125 3.84 13.15 17.89
N ASP A 126 4.41 12.04 17.40
CA ASP A 126 5.69 12.03 16.70
C ASP A 126 5.51 12.52 15.24
N SER A 127 6.56 13.13 14.69
CA SER A 127 6.56 13.53 13.27
C SER A 127 6.41 12.31 12.37
N LEU A 128 5.53 12.38 11.37
CA LEU A 128 5.40 11.30 10.40
C LEU A 128 6.73 11.07 9.67
N ASP A 129 7.19 9.82 9.68
CA ASP A 129 8.46 9.39 9.09
C ASP A 129 8.37 9.26 7.56
N TYR A 130 8.18 10.41 6.91
CA TYR A 130 8.23 10.53 5.46
C TYR A 130 9.59 10.11 4.85
N PRO A 131 10.76 10.43 5.45
CA PRO A 131 12.06 9.98 4.93
C PRO A 131 12.14 8.47 4.74
N ARG A 132 11.53 7.68 5.65
CA ARG A 132 11.45 6.23 5.51
C ARG A 132 10.63 5.78 4.30
N LEU A 133 9.50 6.43 3.99
CA LEU A 133 8.71 6.11 2.79
C LEU A 133 9.54 6.34 1.51
N LYS A 134 10.24 7.48 1.43
CA LYS A 134 11.13 7.82 0.30
C LYS A 134 12.29 6.84 0.17
N GLY A 135 12.89 6.44 1.30
CA GLY A 135 13.94 5.43 1.37
C GLY A 135 13.46 4.07 0.86
N LEU A 136 12.30 3.59 1.33
CA LEU A 136 11.71 2.33 0.90
C LEU A 136 11.40 2.32 -0.61
N TYR A 137 10.83 3.41 -1.15
CA TYR A 137 10.60 3.52 -2.60
C TYR A 137 11.90 3.36 -3.40
N ARG A 138 12.98 4.03 -2.95
CA ARG A 138 14.30 3.92 -3.58
C ARG A 138 14.84 2.49 -3.52
N GLU A 139 14.75 1.84 -2.37
CA GLU A 139 15.15 0.44 -2.19
C GLU A 139 14.40 -0.48 -3.17
N CYS A 140 13.07 -0.35 -3.25
CA CYS A 140 12.26 -1.17 -4.14
C CYS A 140 12.66 -0.99 -5.61
N CYS A 141 12.93 0.26 -6.03
CA CYS A 141 13.43 0.55 -7.38
C CYS A 141 14.75 -0.18 -7.68
N LEU A 142 15.67 -0.25 -6.70
CA LEU A 142 16.94 -0.94 -6.89
C LEU A 142 16.75 -2.45 -7.08
N TYR A 143 15.86 -3.09 -6.31
CA TYR A 143 15.51 -4.52 -6.52
C TYR A 143 14.84 -4.78 -7.87
N VAL A 144 13.91 -3.91 -8.30
CA VAL A 144 13.18 -4.09 -9.57
C VAL A 144 14.08 -3.94 -10.79
N HIS A 145 15.01 -2.98 -10.74
CA HIS A 145 15.95 -2.69 -11.83
C HIS A 145 17.24 -3.53 -11.79
N GLY A 146 17.37 -4.46 -10.84
CA GLY A 146 18.50 -5.42 -10.78
C GLY A 146 19.79 -4.85 -10.19
N ASN A 147 19.69 -3.77 -9.40
CA ASN A 147 20.84 -3.12 -8.77
C ASN A 147 21.17 -3.69 -7.37
N ILE A 148 20.34 -4.58 -6.84
CA ILE A 148 20.54 -5.29 -5.57
C ILE A 148 20.19 -6.78 -5.80
N HIS A 149 21.08 -7.68 -5.37
CA HIS A 149 20.92 -9.13 -5.36
C HIS A 149 21.04 -9.66 -3.94
#